data_AF-A0A6J6Q4N4-F1
#
_entry.id   AF-A0A6J6Q4N4-F1
#
_cell.length_a   1.000
_cell.length_b   1.000
_cell.length_c   1.000
_cell.angle_alpha   90.00
_cell.angle_beta   90.00
_cell.angle_gamma   90.00
#
_symmetry.space_group_name_H-M   'P 1'
#
loop_
_entity.id
_entity.type
_entity.pdbx_description
1 polymer ?
#
loop_
_entity_poly.entity_id
_entity_poly.type
_entity_poly.pdbx_seq_one_letter_code
_entity_poly.pdbx_strand_id
1 'polypeptide(L)'
;MSFGHGANDAQKTMGVIAALLLGAGYTTMAEDGSTVVVPEWVALSAYSAIAIGTLWGGWKIIETMGLKITLLHANSGAAANIGAATAMFGATAMGMPISTTHAAATSIVGAGVGSGMGARWRVVGRMVIAWVVTIPAAATVAFIMLKLTLLPTFFAFLSVGLVVVAFAAWAIWAMIHTIHAKDVEAEILPEADLAKSTDGHPHVLPHGMSE
;
A
#
# COMPACT_ATOMS: atom_id res chain seq x y z
N MET A 1 13.53 4.36 0.67
CA MET A 1 12.11 4.05 0.94
C MET A 1 11.55 3.09 -0.11
N SER A 2 11.52 3.45 -1.40
CA SER A 2 11.01 2.59 -2.49
C SER A 2 11.60 1.17 -2.54
N PHE A 3 12.92 1.03 -2.37
CA PHE A 3 13.57 -0.30 -2.29
C PHE A 3 13.03 -1.15 -1.14
N GLY A 4 12.93 -0.58 0.07
CA GLY A 4 12.40 -1.28 1.25
C GLY A 4 10.92 -1.65 1.10
N HIS A 5 10.14 -0.80 0.44
CA HIS A 5 8.75 -1.08 0.11
C HIS A 5 8.62 -2.30 -0.82
N GLY A 6 9.35 -2.31 -1.93
CA GLY A 6 9.35 -3.45 -2.87
C GLY A 6 9.83 -4.75 -2.22
N ALA A 7 10.91 -4.70 -1.44
CA ALA A 7 11.43 -5.88 -0.74
C ALA A 7 10.42 -6.47 0.25
N ASN A 8 9.71 -5.64 1.02
CA ASN A 8 8.74 -6.12 2.01
C ASN A 8 7.44 -6.64 1.38
N ASP A 9 6.91 -5.92 0.39
CA ASP A 9 5.60 -6.27 -0.20
C ASP A 9 5.70 -7.42 -1.21
N ALA A 10 6.83 -7.57 -1.90
CA ALA A 10 7.10 -8.75 -2.71
C ALA A 10 7.12 -10.01 -1.84
N GLN A 11 7.73 -9.96 -0.64
CA GLN A 11 7.79 -11.11 0.27
C GLN A 11 6.41 -11.63 0.67
N LYS A 12 5.44 -10.73 0.91
CA LYS A 12 4.05 -11.13 1.23
C LYS A 12 3.41 -11.92 0.08
N THR A 13 3.58 -11.43 -1.15
CA THR A 13 3.04 -12.07 -2.35
C THR A 13 3.73 -13.40 -2.63
N MET A 14 5.07 -13.42 -2.56
CA MET A 14 5.88 -14.63 -2.70
C MET A 14 5.47 -15.70 -1.67
N GLY A 15 5.24 -15.32 -0.41
CA GLY A 15 4.86 -16.23 0.66
C GLY A 15 3.54 -16.96 0.39
N VAL A 16 2.51 -16.23 -0.10
CA VAL A 16 1.21 -16.84 -0.45
C VAL A 16 1.36 -17.82 -1.62
N ILE A 17 2.09 -17.43 -2.68
CA ILE A 17 2.31 -18.29 -3.84
C ILE A 17 3.14 -19.52 -3.44
N ALA A 18 4.20 -19.34 -2.67
CA ALA A 18 5.04 -20.43 -2.20
C ALA A 18 4.27 -21.42 -1.32
N ALA A 19 3.42 -20.93 -0.41
CA ALA A 19 2.56 -21.79 0.40
C ALA A 19 1.58 -22.62 -0.47
N LEU A 20 1.01 -22.01 -1.52
CA LEU A 20 0.16 -22.72 -2.47
C LEU A 20 0.94 -23.80 -3.25
N LEU A 21 2.12 -23.45 -3.77
CA LEU A 21 2.97 -24.39 -4.49
C LEU A 21 3.39 -25.56 -3.60
N LEU A 22 3.68 -25.29 -2.32
CA LEU A 22 4.03 -26.32 -1.34
C LEU A 22 2.83 -27.25 -1.10
N GLY A 23 1.64 -26.68 -0.86
CA GLY A 23 0.42 -27.46 -0.67
C GLY A 23 0.03 -28.30 -1.88
N ALA A 24 0.39 -27.85 -3.09
CA ALA A 24 0.16 -28.55 -4.34
C ALA A 24 1.29 -29.53 -4.73
N GLY A 25 2.38 -29.62 -3.96
CA GLY A 25 3.53 -30.50 -4.23
C GLY A 25 4.48 -30.01 -5.33
N TYR A 26 4.43 -28.73 -5.70
CA TYR A 26 5.31 -28.11 -6.70
C TYR A 26 6.59 -27.48 -6.12
N THR A 27 6.70 -27.35 -4.79
CA THR A 27 7.94 -26.95 -4.11
C THR A 27 8.10 -27.72 -2.80
N THR A 28 9.29 -27.62 -2.21
CA THR A 28 9.65 -28.29 -0.95
C THR A 28 9.98 -27.28 0.14
N MET A 29 10.03 -27.77 1.38
CA MET A 29 10.72 -27.04 2.44
C MET A 29 12.23 -27.00 2.16
N ALA A 30 12.90 -25.98 2.68
CA ALA A 30 14.35 -25.92 2.70
C ALA A 30 14.92 -27.04 3.59
N GLU A 31 16.22 -27.31 3.46
CA GLU A 31 16.90 -28.37 4.22
C GLU A 31 16.81 -28.16 5.74
N ASP A 32 16.65 -26.92 6.19
CA ASP A 32 16.47 -26.56 7.59
C ASP A 32 15.05 -26.86 8.14
N GLY A 33 14.11 -27.24 7.28
CA GLY A 33 12.72 -27.53 7.62
C GLY A 33 11.89 -26.34 8.11
N SER A 34 12.46 -25.13 8.11
CA SER A 34 11.90 -23.93 8.72
C SER A 34 11.39 -22.91 7.69
N THR A 35 11.86 -23.01 6.45
CA THR A 35 11.49 -22.09 5.36
C THR A 35 10.98 -22.85 4.13
N VAL A 36 10.07 -22.22 3.38
CA VAL A 36 9.61 -22.74 2.08
C VAL A 36 10.58 -22.27 1.00
N VAL A 37 11.02 -23.18 0.12
CA VAL A 37 11.83 -22.78 -1.04
C VAL A 37 10.94 -22.00 -2.01
N VAL A 38 11.28 -20.73 -2.23
CA VAL A 38 10.58 -19.86 -3.18
C VAL A 38 11.26 -19.98 -4.54
N PRO A 39 10.56 -20.45 -5.60
CA PRO A 39 11.13 -20.50 -6.94
C PRO A 39 11.44 -19.11 -7.48
N GLU A 40 12.52 -18.98 -8.25
CA GLU A 40 12.98 -17.69 -8.77
C GLU A 40 11.91 -16.98 -9.64
N TRP A 41 11.15 -17.73 -10.43
CA TRP A 41 10.06 -17.17 -11.24
C TRP A 41 8.94 -16.54 -10.39
N VAL A 42 8.70 -17.05 -9.17
CA VAL A 42 7.74 -16.46 -8.22
C VAL A 42 8.26 -15.13 -7.74
N ALA A 43 9.55 -15.04 -7.43
CA ALA A 43 10.17 -13.78 -7.04
C ALA A 43 10.11 -12.75 -8.18
N LEU A 44 10.56 -13.14 -9.39
CA LEU A 44 10.53 -12.27 -10.55
C LEU A 44 9.12 -11.79 -10.87
N SER A 45 8.12 -12.69 -10.87
CA SER A 45 6.73 -12.30 -11.14
C SER A 45 6.17 -11.34 -10.09
N ALA A 46 6.45 -11.55 -8.79
CA ALA A 46 6.02 -10.65 -7.73
C ALA A 46 6.65 -9.25 -7.87
N TYR A 47 7.96 -9.17 -8.11
CA TYR A 47 8.65 -7.90 -8.32
C TYR A 47 8.17 -7.19 -9.60
N SER A 48 8.01 -7.91 -10.71
CA SER A 48 7.49 -7.35 -11.96
C SER A 48 6.06 -6.84 -11.82
N ALA A 49 5.19 -7.57 -11.12
CA ALA A 49 3.81 -7.14 -10.87
C ALA A 49 3.75 -5.84 -10.06
N ILE A 50 4.57 -5.71 -9.01
CA ILE A 50 4.68 -4.47 -8.23
C ILE A 50 5.21 -3.32 -9.09
N ALA A 51 6.26 -3.57 -9.90
CA ALA A 51 6.85 -2.55 -10.76
C ALA A 51 5.84 -2.04 -11.80
N ILE A 52 5.13 -2.94 -12.48
CA ILE A 52 4.08 -2.59 -13.45
C ILE A 52 2.93 -1.84 -12.78
N GLY A 53 2.46 -2.32 -11.62
CA GLY A 53 1.40 -1.66 -10.88
C GLY A 53 1.77 -0.25 -10.44
N THR A 54 3.03 -0.02 -10.07
CA THR A 54 3.55 1.31 -9.70
C THR A 54 3.67 2.25 -10.90
N LEU A 55 4.00 1.72 -12.09
CA LEU A 55 4.08 2.52 -13.31
C LEU A 55 2.70 2.94 -13.82
N TRP A 56 1.70 2.07 -13.69
CA TRP A 56 0.36 2.29 -14.24
C TRP A 56 -0.62 2.97 -13.28
N GLY A 57 -0.33 3.00 -11.98
CA GLY A 57 -1.33 3.42 -11.00
C GLY A 57 -0.76 4.00 -9.72
N GLY A 58 -1.67 4.39 -8.83
CA GLY A 58 -1.35 4.90 -7.50
C GLY A 58 -1.48 6.41 -7.33
N TRP A 59 -1.77 7.17 -8.39
CA TRP A 59 -1.89 8.64 -8.31
C TRP A 59 -2.87 9.12 -7.24
N LYS A 60 -4.03 8.47 -7.07
CA LYS A 60 -5.00 8.78 -6.00
C LYS A 60 -4.42 8.57 -4.60
N ILE A 61 -3.58 7.55 -4.44
CA ILE A 61 -2.89 7.26 -3.19
C ILE A 61 -1.80 8.33 -2.97
N ILE A 62 -1.05 8.71 -4.00
CA ILE A 62 -0.04 9.76 -3.94
C ILE A 62 -0.66 11.11 -3.57
N GLU A 63 -1.78 11.48 -4.19
CA GLU A 63 -2.56 12.69 -3.86
C GLU A 63 -2.99 12.66 -2.39
N THR A 64 -3.57 11.54 -1.93
CA THR A 64 -4.05 11.43 -0.55
C THR A 64 -2.89 11.50 0.44
N MET A 65 -1.84 10.71 0.23
CA MET A 65 -0.70 10.61 1.14
C MET A 65 0.17 11.87 1.13
N GLY A 66 0.35 12.49 -0.04
CA GLY A 66 1.21 13.65 -0.24
C GLY A 66 0.55 14.99 0.07
N LEU A 67 -0.76 15.13 -0.13
CA LEU A 67 -1.45 16.42 -0.07
C LEU A 67 -2.58 16.47 0.97
N LYS A 68 -3.25 15.34 1.23
CA LYS A 68 -4.49 15.32 2.04
C LYS A 68 -4.29 14.94 3.49
N ILE A 69 -3.15 14.36 3.87
CA ILE A 69 -2.86 14.03 5.28
C ILE A 69 -2.31 15.24 6.03
N THR A 70 -1.32 15.91 5.46
CA THR A 70 -0.68 17.11 6.00
C THR A 70 0.00 17.85 4.86
N LEU A 71 0.29 19.13 5.06
CA LEU A 71 1.19 19.87 4.19
C LEU A 71 2.63 19.46 4.51
N LEU A 72 3.40 19.13 3.48
CA LEU A 72 4.81 18.73 3.58
C LEU A 72 5.70 19.67 2.77
N HIS A 73 6.73 20.18 3.42
CA HIS A 73 7.91 20.81 2.81
C HIS A 73 8.94 19.75 2.44
N ALA A 74 9.94 20.12 1.65
CA ALA A 74 11.07 19.26 1.34
C ALA A 74 11.69 18.62 2.60
N ASN A 75 11.90 19.42 3.66
CA ASN A 75 12.53 18.95 4.90
C ASN A 75 11.64 17.95 5.68
N SER A 76 10.35 18.26 5.85
CA SER A 76 9.41 17.34 6.52
C SER A 76 9.12 16.09 5.68
N GLY A 77 9.13 16.22 4.35
CA GLY A 77 9.02 15.08 3.43
C GLY A 77 10.24 14.16 3.51
N ALA A 78 11.45 14.72 3.59
CA ALA A 78 12.67 13.96 3.85
C ALA A 78 12.61 13.26 5.22
N ALA A 79 12.18 13.96 6.26
CA ALA A 79 12.00 13.38 7.59
C ALA A 79 10.97 12.22 7.59
N ALA A 80 9.83 12.38 6.91
CA ALA A 80 8.83 11.32 6.75
C ALA A 80 9.41 10.10 6.02
N ASN A 81 10.19 10.31 4.96
CA ASN A 81 10.85 9.23 4.23
C ASN A 81 11.89 8.49 5.07
N ILE A 82 12.66 9.21 5.88
CA ILE A 82 13.62 8.61 6.82
C ILE A 82 12.87 7.79 7.87
N GLY A 83 11.83 8.36 8.51
CA GLY A 83 11.02 7.65 9.51
C GLY A 83 10.40 6.36 8.96
N ALA A 84 9.81 6.43 7.77
CA ALA A 84 9.22 5.27 7.11
C ALA A 84 10.29 4.22 6.76
N ALA A 85 11.44 4.64 6.22
CA ALA A 85 12.54 3.74 5.90
C ALA A 85 13.11 3.08 7.15
N THR A 86 13.32 3.83 8.24
CA THR A 86 13.80 3.31 9.52
C THR A 86 12.85 2.26 10.08
N ALA A 87 11.54 2.51 10.07
CA ALA A 87 10.56 1.53 10.51
C ALA A 87 10.58 0.26 9.66
N MET A 88 10.63 0.40 8.32
CA MET A 88 10.69 -0.75 7.41
C MET A 88 11.97 -1.57 7.57
N PHE A 89 13.14 -0.94 7.50
CA PHE A 89 14.41 -1.64 7.62
C PHE A 89 14.64 -2.20 9.03
N GLY A 90 14.18 -1.51 10.07
CA GLY A 90 14.21 -2.01 11.43
C GLY A 90 13.38 -3.30 11.59
N ALA A 91 12.15 -3.30 11.07
CA ALA A 91 11.31 -4.51 11.09
C ALA A 91 11.91 -5.65 10.25
N THR A 92 12.41 -5.34 9.05
CA THR A 92 13.09 -6.31 8.18
C THR A 92 14.33 -6.90 8.86
N ALA A 93 15.12 -6.11 9.57
CA ALA A 93 16.29 -6.59 10.32
C ALA A 93 15.90 -7.55 11.46
N MET A 94 14.69 -7.42 12.00
CA MET A 94 14.11 -8.35 12.98
C MET A 94 13.38 -9.54 12.34
N GLY A 95 13.36 -9.64 11.00
CA GLY A 95 12.62 -10.67 10.27
C GLY A 95 11.09 -10.54 10.39
N MET A 96 10.59 -9.37 10.79
CA MET A 96 9.16 -9.16 11.03
C MET A 96 8.46 -8.57 9.80
N PRO A 97 7.30 -9.13 9.39
CA PRO A 97 6.47 -8.48 8.38
C PRO A 97 5.86 -7.20 8.94
N ILE A 98 5.88 -6.11 8.16
CA ILE A 98 5.33 -4.82 8.55
C ILE A 98 4.40 -4.27 7.48
N SER A 99 3.39 -3.49 7.87
CA SER A 99 2.58 -2.71 6.94
C SER A 99 3.36 -1.50 6.45
N THR A 100 3.76 -1.51 5.18
CA THR A 100 4.46 -0.39 4.53
C THR A 100 3.58 0.87 4.49
N THR A 101 2.27 0.71 4.28
CA THR A 101 1.30 1.80 4.31
C THR A 101 1.17 2.42 5.69
N HIS A 102 1.15 1.63 6.77
CA HIS A 102 1.14 2.18 8.13
C HIS A 102 2.43 2.94 8.41
N ALA A 103 3.59 2.34 8.10
CA ALA A 103 4.88 2.97 8.32
C ALA A 103 5.01 4.31 7.58
N ALA A 104 4.55 4.38 6.33
CA ALA A 104 4.56 5.61 5.54
C ALA A 104 3.56 6.65 6.09
N ALA A 105 2.29 6.26 6.31
CA ALA A 105 1.26 7.18 6.76
C ALA A 105 1.56 7.80 8.12
N THR A 106 2.00 6.98 9.09
CA THR A 106 2.32 7.49 10.44
C THR A 106 3.57 8.35 10.43
N SER A 107 4.56 8.06 9.58
CA SER A 107 5.74 8.91 9.41
C SER A 107 5.41 10.26 8.78
N ILE A 108 4.47 10.29 7.82
CA ILE A 108 3.95 11.53 7.23
C ILE A 108 3.21 12.36 8.30
N VAL A 109 2.31 11.74 9.06
CA VAL A 109 1.61 12.41 10.17
C VAL A 109 2.60 12.93 11.20
N GLY A 110 3.58 12.12 11.59
CA GLY A 110 4.61 12.50 12.57
C GLY A 110 5.47 13.66 12.07
N ALA A 111 5.87 13.67 10.80
CA ALA A 111 6.61 14.78 10.23
C ALA A 111 5.77 16.06 10.10
N GLY A 112 4.48 15.94 9.74
CA GLY A 112 3.55 17.07 9.70
C GLY A 112 3.37 17.72 11.07
N VAL A 113 3.07 16.92 12.09
CA VAL A 113 2.95 17.39 13.49
C VAL A 113 4.28 17.95 14.00
N GLY A 114 5.40 17.26 13.77
CA GLY A 114 6.72 17.66 14.25
C GLY A 114 7.29 18.93 13.57
N SER A 115 6.84 19.23 12.35
CA SER A 115 7.17 20.47 11.62
C SER A 115 6.22 21.64 11.91
N GLY A 116 5.19 21.44 12.74
CA GLY A 116 4.21 22.47 13.07
C GLY A 116 3.05 22.62 12.07
N MET A 117 3.02 21.83 11.00
CA MET A 117 1.95 21.85 9.99
C MET A 117 0.69 21.08 10.41
N GLY A 118 0.79 20.26 11.46
CA GLY A 118 -0.33 19.48 11.99
C GLY A 118 -0.67 18.25 11.14
N ALA A 119 -1.92 17.79 11.23
CA ALA A 119 -2.45 16.70 10.42
C ALA A 119 -3.97 16.83 10.26
N ARG A 120 -4.51 16.38 9.12
CA ARG A 120 -5.96 16.30 8.87
C ARG A 120 -6.53 15.06 9.57
N TRP A 121 -6.85 15.18 10.86
CA TRP A 121 -7.33 14.07 11.70
C TRP A 121 -8.56 13.35 11.13
N ARG A 122 -9.44 14.06 10.41
CA ARG A 122 -10.57 13.45 9.71
C ARG A 122 -10.14 12.47 8.62
N VAL A 123 -9.08 12.80 7.87
CA VAL A 123 -8.49 11.93 6.85
C VAL A 123 -7.79 10.74 7.50
N VAL A 124 -6.99 11.00 8.55
CA VAL A 124 -6.31 9.95 9.33
C VAL A 124 -7.33 8.96 9.92
N GLY A 125 -8.41 9.45 10.51
CA GLY A 125 -9.48 8.61 11.04
C GLY A 125 -10.15 7.73 9.97
N ARG A 126 -10.41 8.28 8.78
CA ARG A 126 -10.91 7.49 7.64
C ARG A 126 -9.93 6.41 7.20
N MET A 127 -8.63 6.68 7.23
CA MET A 127 -7.60 5.69 6.91
C MET A 127 -7.59 4.55 7.94
N VAL A 128 -7.65 4.85 9.23
CA VAL A 128 -7.71 3.84 10.30
C VAL A 128 -8.95 2.95 10.15
N ILE A 129 -10.11 3.55 9.89
CA ILE A 129 -11.34 2.79 9.63
C ILE A 129 -11.16 1.88 8.41
N ALA A 130 -10.59 2.40 7.32
CA ALA A 130 -10.32 1.62 6.11
C ALA A 130 -9.38 0.43 6.42
N TRP A 131 -8.32 0.62 7.21
CA TRP A 131 -7.40 -0.46 7.60
C TRP A 131 -8.05 -1.56 8.43
N VAL A 132 -8.99 -1.20 9.31
CA VAL A 132 -9.73 -2.18 10.11
C VAL A 132 -10.73 -2.94 9.25
N VAL A 133 -11.42 -2.25 8.34
CA VAL A 133 -12.45 -2.82 7.46
C VAL A 133 -11.87 -3.70 6.35
N THR A 134 -10.64 -3.43 5.90
CA THR A 134 -10.01 -4.23 4.84
C THR A 134 -9.73 -5.67 5.28
N ILE A 135 -9.45 -5.92 6.56
CA ILE A 135 -9.21 -7.28 7.09
C ILE A 135 -10.45 -8.19 6.94
N PRO A 136 -11.64 -7.87 7.51
CA PRO A 136 -12.83 -8.69 7.35
C PRO A 136 -13.32 -8.73 5.90
N ALA A 137 -13.16 -7.64 5.15
CA ALA A 137 -13.50 -7.63 3.73
C ALA A 137 -12.67 -8.64 2.93
N ALA A 138 -11.34 -8.64 3.12
CA ALA A 138 -10.44 -9.60 2.48
C ALA A 138 -10.74 -11.05 2.91
N ALA A 139 -11.00 -11.29 4.20
CA ALA A 139 -11.38 -12.61 4.70
C ALA A 139 -12.70 -13.11 4.07
N THR A 140 -13.68 -12.22 3.91
CA THR A 140 -14.96 -12.54 3.28
C THR A 140 -14.79 -12.90 1.82
N VAL A 141 -14.01 -12.11 1.06
CA VAL A 141 -13.70 -12.41 -0.35
C VAL A 141 -12.96 -13.73 -0.48
N ALA A 142 -11.96 -13.99 0.37
CA ALA A 142 -11.22 -15.25 0.39
C ALA A 142 -12.14 -16.46 0.67
N PHE A 143 -13.04 -16.33 1.64
CA PHE A 143 -14.03 -17.35 1.96
C PHE A 143 -14.96 -17.65 0.78
N ILE A 144 -15.49 -16.60 0.13
CA ILE A 144 -16.36 -16.77 -1.06
C ILE A 144 -15.60 -17.47 -2.18
N MET A 145 -14.37 -17.04 -2.47
CA MET A 145 -13.52 -17.68 -3.47
C MET A 145 -13.28 -19.15 -3.18
N LEU A 146 -12.99 -19.51 -1.93
CA LEU A 146 -12.84 -20.91 -1.52
C LEU A 146 -14.14 -21.70 -1.73
N LYS A 147 -15.31 -21.13 -1.41
CA LYS A 147 -16.58 -21.83 -1.64
C LYS A 147 -16.85 -22.05 -3.13
N LEU A 148 -16.42 -21.14 -4.00
CA LEU A 148 -16.54 -21.31 -5.46
C LEU A 148 -15.62 -22.42 -5.98
N THR A 149 -14.41 -22.58 -5.44
CA THR A 149 -13.50 -23.66 -5.87
C THR A 149 -13.96 -25.05 -5.46
N LEU A 150 -14.86 -25.16 -4.47
CA LEU A 150 -15.46 -26.42 -4.01
C LEU A 150 -16.67 -26.87 -4.84
N LEU A 151 -17.12 -26.09 -5.83
CA LEU A 151 -18.17 -26.50 -6.76
C LEU A 151 -17.70 -27.65 -7.68
N PRO A 152 -18.64 -28.38 -8.34
CA PRO A 152 -18.24 -29.36 -9.35
C PRO A 152 -17.35 -28.70 -10.41
N THR A 153 -16.33 -29.43 -10.89
CA THR A 153 -15.18 -28.90 -11.63
C THR A 153 -15.55 -27.88 -12.71
N PHE A 154 -16.55 -28.18 -13.55
CA PHE A 154 -17.03 -27.28 -14.59
C PHE A 154 -17.51 -25.92 -14.04
N PHE A 155 -18.35 -25.94 -13.00
CA PHE A 155 -18.89 -24.74 -12.38
C PHE A 155 -17.85 -23.97 -11.58
N ALA A 156 -16.89 -24.66 -10.97
CA ALA A 156 -15.77 -24.01 -10.28
C ALA A 156 -14.92 -23.20 -11.27
N PHE A 157 -14.50 -23.80 -12.40
CA PHE A 157 -13.73 -23.08 -13.42
C PHE A 157 -14.51 -21.90 -14.02
N LEU A 158 -15.79 -22.10 -14.34
CA LEU A 158 -16.63 -21.04 -14.90
C LEU A 158 -16.80 -19.88 -13.92
N SER A 159 -17.18 -20.17 -12.66
CA SER A 159 -17.45 -19.13 -11.67
C SER A 159 -16.18 -18.35 -11.29
N VAL A 160 -15.07 -19.04 -10.99
CA VAL A 160 -13.80 -18.40 -10.67
C VAL A 160 -13.29 -17.60 -11.86
N GLY A 161 -13.33 -18.16 -13.08
CA GLY A 161 -12.90 -17.48 -14.30
C GLY A 161 -13.68 -16.19 -14.54
N LEU A 162 -15.02 -16.23 -14.39
CA LEU A 162 -15.86 -15.04 -14.52
C LEU A 162 -15.51 -13.97 -13.49
N VAL A 163 -15.28 -14.34 -12.23
CA VAL A 163 -14.93 -13.35 -11.20
C VAL A 163 -13.56 -12.74 -11.47
N VAL A 164 -12.57 -13.53 -11.87
CA VAL A 164 -11.22 -13.03 -12.20
C VAL A 164 -11.28 -12.09 -13.40
N VAL A 165 -12.00 -12.44 -14.47
CA VAL A 165 -12.14 -11.60 -15.66
C VAL A 165 -12.89 -10.31 -15.33
N ALA A 166 -13.99 -10.40 -14.58
CA ALA A 166 -14.77 -9.23 -14.16
C ALA A 166 -13.93 -8.29 -13.28
N PHE A 167 -13.17 -8.83 -12.33
CA PHE A 167 -12.27 -8.06 -11.48
C PHE A 167 -11.15 -7.41 -12.28
N ALA A 168 -10.52 -8.14 -13.21
CA ALA A 168 -9.48 -7.60 -14.07
C ALA A 168 -10.00 -6.47 -14.98
N ALA A 169 -11.17 -6.66 -15.59
CA ALA A 169 -11.82 -5.64 -16.41
C ALA A 169 -12.15 -4.39 -15.58
N TRP A 170 -12.70 -4.57 -14.37
CA TRP A 170 -12.97 -3.48 -13.45
C TRP A 170 -11.69 -2.76 -13.02
N ALA A 171 -10.63 -3.49 -12.68
CA ALA A 171 -9.36 -2.92 -12.25
C ALA A 171 -8.69 -2.12 -13.37
N ILE A 172 -8.68 -2.65 -14.61
CA ILE A 172 -8.18 -1.94 -15.79
C ILE A 172 -9.00 -0.67 -16.04
N TRP A 173 -10.33 -0.78 -16.02
CA TRP A 173 -11.21 0.37 -16.18
C TRP A 173 -10.95 1.43 -15.11
N ALA A 174 -10.85 1.03 -13.84
CA ALA A 174 -10.58 1.93 -12.72
C ALA A 174 -9.21 2.59 -12.82
N MET A 175 -8.18 1.88 -13.28
CA MET A 175 -6.85 2.45 -13.52
C MET A 175 -6.85 3.47 -14.67
N ILE A 176 -7.61 3.23 -15.74
CA ILE A 176 -7.70 4.17 -16.87
C ILE A 176 -8.48 5.44 -16.50
N HIS A 177 -9.46 5.34 -15.59
CA HIS A 177 -10.34 6.45 -15.20
C HIS A 177 -9.93 7.11 -13.87
N THR A 178 -8.72 6.85 -13.38
CA THR A 178 -8.20 7.50 -12.15
C THR A 178 -7.57 8.86 -12.46
N ILE A 179 -7.24 9.61 -11.41
CA ILE A 179 -6.46 10.84 -11.57
C ILE A 179 -5.06 10.54 -12.08
N HIS A 180 -4.45 11.47 -12.80
CA HIS A 180 -3.13 11.31 -13.39
C HIS A 180 -2.11 12.25 -12.76
N ALA A 181 -0.83 12.06 -13.08
CA ALA A 181 0.28 12.87 -12.56
C ALA A 181 0.04 14.38 -12.66
N LYS A 182 -0.41 14.85 -13.83
CA LYS A 182 -0.71 16.26 -14.11
C LYS A 182 -1.77 16.85 -13.17
N ASP A 183 -2.74 16.04 -12.75
CA ASP A 183 -3.84 16.48 -11.89
C ASP A 183 -3.33 16.66 -10.46
N VAL A 184 -2.41 15.78 -10.02
CA VAL A 184 -1.75 15.89 -8.72
C VAL A 184 -0.77 17.06 -8.70
N GLU A 185 0.03 17.23 -9.76
CA GLU A 185 1.00 18.33 -9.88
C GLU A 185 0.32 19.71 -9.83
N ALA A 186 -0.86 19.83 -10.45
CA ALA A 186 -1.66 21.05 -10.39
C ALA A 186 -2.18 21.40 -8.98
N GLU A 187 -2.22 20.44 -8.05
CA GLU A 187 -2.64 20.64 -6.65
C GLU A 187 -1.45 20.96 -5.72
N ILE A 188 -0.20 20.82 -6.19
CA ILE A 188 1.00 21.12 -5.40
C ILE A 188 1.13 22.63 -5.23
N LEU A 189 1.15 23.09 -3.98
CA LEU A 189 1.38 24.50 -3.66
C LEU A 189 2.84 24.91 -3.96
N PRO A 190 3.08 26.15 -4.39
CA PRO A 190 4.44 26.68 -4.54
C PRO A 190 5.23 26.59 -3.23
N GLU A 191 6.54 26.35 -3.33
CA GLU A 191 7.40 26.16 -2.15
C GLU A 191 7.43 27.39 -1.21
N ALA A 192 7.23 28.59 -1.76
CA ALA A 192 7.10 29.82 -0.99
C ALA A 192 5.82 29.88 -0.12
N ASP A 193 4.75 29.21 -0.54
CA ASP A 193 3.49 29.12 0.22
C ASP A 193 3.52 27.96 1.21
N LEU A 194 4.21 26.88 0.86
CA LEU A 194 4.53 25.82 1.79
C LEU A 194 5.38 26.41 2.95
N ALA A 195 6.50 27.08 2.68
CA ALA A 195 7.44 27.58 3.71
C ALA A 195 6.86 28.52 4.79
N LYS A 196 5.62 29.00 4.66
CA LYS A 196 4.92 29.77 5.69
C LYS A 196 4.46 28.83 6.81
N SER A 197 5.14 28.85 7.95
CA SER A 197 4.68 28.12 9.14
C SER A 197 3.31 28.66 9.54
N THR A 198 2.33 27.77 9.64
CA THR A 198 0.99 28.11 10.08
C THR A 198 1.02 28.39 11.56
N ASP A 199 0.32 29.42 12.03
CA ASP A 199 0.28 29.76 13.45
C ASP A 199 -0.03 28.51 14.28
N GLY A 200 0.85 28.25 15.25
CA GLY A 200 1.06 26.96 15.90
C GLY A 200 -0.16 26.43 16.65
N HIS A 201 -1.10 25.85 15.92
CA HIS A 201 -2.12 24.98 16.45
C HIS A 201 -1.87 23.59 15.88
N PRO A 202 -1.17 22.69 16.61
CA PRO A 202 -0.85 21.33 16.16
C PRO A 202 -2.07 20.43 15.85
N HIS A 203 -3.28 20.98 15.91
CA HIS A 203 -4.56 20.30 15.76
C HIS A 203 -5.41 20.83 14.60
N VAL A 204 -5.06 21.98 14.00
CA VAL A 204 -5.93 22.67 13.02
C VAL A 204 -5.07 23.29 11.91
N LEU A 205 -5.42 23.00 10.66
CA LEU A 205 -4.85 23.67 9.49
C LEU A 205 -5.01 25.20 9.64
N PRO A 206 -4.14 26.01 8.99
CA PRO A 206 -4.32 27.46 8.93
C PRO A 206 -5.70 27.81 8.41
N HIS A 207 -6.30 28.84 9.01
CA HIS A 207 -7.60 29.37 8.62
C HIS A 207 -7.61 29.71 7.12
N GLY A 208 -8.44 29.03 6.32
CA GLY A 208 -8.60 29.31 4.89
C GLY A 208 -8.43 28.11 3.93
N MET A 209 -8.00 26.95 4.42
CA MET A 209 -7.92 25.73 3.61
C MET A 209 -9.07 24.79 3.99
N SER A 210 -10.00 24.56 3.05
CA SER A 210 -11.23 23.78 3.31
C SER A 210 -10.94 22.33 3.72
N GLU A 211 -11.77 21.81 4.65
CA GLU A 211 -11.76 20.42 5.12
C GLU A 211 -11.95 19.36 4.03
#